data_AF-A0A2D6Y420-F1
#
_entry.id   AF-A0A2D6Y420-F1
#
_cell.length_a   1.000
_cell.length_b   1.000
_cell.length_c   1.000
_cell.angle_alpha   90.00
_cell.angle_beta   90.00
_cell.angle_gamma   90.00
#
_symmetry.space_group_name_H-M   'P 1'
#
loop_
_entity.id
_entity.type
_entity.pdbx_description
1 polymer ?
#
loop_
_entity_poly.entity_id
_entity_poly.type
_entity_poly.pdbx_seq_one_letter_code
_entity_poly.pdbx_strand_id
1 'polypeptide(L)'
;MNIPENELGLTTTEELINWTASYLHFKQALEVLELTPEITQHYLKHFVEYRERLAKDLIKQGFLEARLPKEMREKIAQEKPYLAIIKQVLDKDT
;
A
#
# COMPACT_ATOMS: atom_id res chain seq x y z
N MET A 1 -8.82 -11.72 -10.08
CA MET A 1 -8.82 -12.08 -8.64
C MET A 1 -9.89 -11.24 -7.96
N ASN A 2 -10.68 -11.82 -7.06
CA ASN A 2 -11.64 -11.03 -6.27
C ASN A 2 -10.90 -10.33 -5.14
N ILE A 3 -11.30 -9.10 -4.86
CA ILE A 3 -10.83 -8.36 -3.69
C ILE A 3 -11.91 -8.43 -2.60
N PRO A 4 -11.53 -8.38 -1.32
CA PRO A 4 -12.51 -8.35 -0.23
C PRO A 4 -13.42 -7.13 -0.33
N GLU A 5 -14.60 -7.24 0.26
CA GLU A 5 -15.53 -6.10 0.38
C GLU A 5 -14.80 -4.88 0.97
N ASN A 6 -15.03 -3.74 0.34
CA ASN A 6 -14.29 -2.52 0.64
C ASN A 6 -15.13 -1.28 0.40
N GLU A 7 -14.67 -0.17 0.97
CA GLU A 7 -15.33 1.14 0.94
C GLU A 7 -15.40 1.75 -0.47
N LEU A 8 -14.63 1.24 -1.43
CA LEU A 8 -14.62 1.71 -2.82
C LEU A 8 -15.67 0.99 -3.69
N GLY A 9 -16.35 -0.04 -3.16
CA GLY A 9 -17.35 -0.81 -3.89
C GLY A 9 -16.78 -1.66 -5.03
N LEU A 10 -15.47 -1.91 -5.03
CA LEU A 10 -14.78 -2.65 -6.09
C LEU A 10 -14.80 -4.14 -5.75
N THR A 11 -15.02 -5.01 -6.73
CA THR A 11 -15.15 -6.46 -6.48
C THR A 11 -13.97 -7.27 -7.03
N THR A 12 -13.27 -6.72 -8.01
CA THR A 12 -12.15 -7.39 -8.67
C THR A 12 -10.89 -6.53 -8.73
N THR A 13 -9.74 -7.20 -8.86
CA THR A 13 -8.44 -6.54 -9.06
C THR A 13 -8.40 -5.76 -10.37
N GLU A 14 -9.09 -6.20 -11.41
CA GLU A 14 -9.17 -5.46 -12.69
C GLU A 14 -9.96 -4.16 -12.55
N GLU A 15 -11.08 -4.18 -11.83
CA GLU A 15 -11.81 -2.94 -11.48
C GLU A 15 -10.95 -1.99 -10.65
N LEU A 16 -10.16 -2.52 -9.72
CA LEU A 16 -9.23 -1.71 -8.92
C LEU A 16 -8.16 -1.04 -9.80
N ILE A 17 -7.58 -1.78 -10.74
CA ILE A 17 -6.60 -1.25 -11.69
C ILE A 17 -7.25 -0.14 -12.53
N ASN A 18 -8.45 -0.38 -13.06
CA ASN A 18 -9.17 0.60 -13.88
C ASN A 18 -9.59 1.85 -13.09
N TRP A 19 -9.93 1.69 -11.81
CA TRP A 19 -10.24 2.80 -10.90
C TRP A 19 -9.01 3.66 -10.60
N THR A 20 -7.81 3.08 -10.67
CA THR A 20 -6.54 3.72 -10.31
C THR A 20 -6.05 4.67 -11.42
N ALA A 21 -6.65 5.86 -11.48
CA ALA A 21 -6.27 6.87 -12.47
C ALA A 21 -5.05 7.73 -12.07
N SER A 22 -4.59 7.67 -10.82
CA SER A 22 -3.52 8.55 -10.32
C SER A 22 -2.73 7.90 -9.18
N TYR A 23 -1.57 8.48 -8.87
CA TYR A 23 -0.77 8.07 -7.71
C TYR A 23 -1.54 8.20 -6.39
N LEU A 24 -2.46 9.17 -6.28
CA LEU A 24 -3.29 9.32 -5.09
C LEU A 24 -4.23 8.13 -4.92
N HIS A 25 -4.93 7.74 -5.99
CA HIS A 25 -5.79 6.55 -6.00
C HIS A 25 -4.99 5.29 -5.68
N PHE A 26 -3.80 5.17 -6.24
CA PHE A 26 -2.90 4.05 -5.98
C PHE A 26 -2.55 3.93 -4.49
N LYS A 27 -2.18 5.05 -3.87
CA LYS A 27 -1.84 5.07 -2.46
C LYS A 27 -3.06 4.81 -1.58
N GLN A 28 -4.20 5.42 -1.92
CA GLN A 28 -5.46 5.24 -1.19
C GLN A 28 -5.92 3.78 -1.22
N ALA A 29 -5.85 3.12 -2.37
CA ALA A 29 -6.17 1.70 -2.49
C ALA A 29 -5.31 0.85 -1.53
N LEU A 30 -4.02 1.13 -1.47
CA LEU A 30 -3.09 0.43 -0.57
C LEU A 30 -3.32 0.74 0.93
N GLU A 31 -3.81 1.94 1.26
CA GLU A 31 -4.06 2.35 2.65
C GLU A 31 -5.42 1.89 3.18
N VAL A 32 -6.42 1.74 2.31
CA VAL A 32 -7.82 1.47 2.69
C VAL A 32 -8.20 0.00 2.45
N LEU A 33 -7.64 -0.65 1.44
CA LEU A 33 -8.03 -2.01 1.07
C LEU A 33 -7.20 -3.06 1.82
N GLU A 34 -7.87 -4.06 2.37
CA GLU A 34 -7.25 -5.25 2.94
C GLU A 34 -6.79 -6.22 1.83
N LEU A 35 -5.86 -5.77 1.00
CA LEU A 35 -5.34 -6.60 -0.08
C LEU A 35 -4.46 -7.71 0.47
N THR A 36 -4.66 -8.93 -0.03
CA THR A 36 -3.72 -10.03 0.25
C THR A 36 -2.35 -9.72 -0.35
N PRO A 37 -1.25 -10.34 0.13
CA PRO A 37 0.08 -10.14 -0.44
C PRO A 37 0.15 -10.43 -1.95
N GLU A 38 -0.60 -11.43 -2.42
CA GLU A 38 -0.68 -11.81 -3.83
C GLU A 38 -1.34 -10.72 -4.68
N ILE A 39 -2.50 -10.21 -4.23
CA ILE A 39 -3.22 -9.14 -4.93
C ILE A 39 -2.40 -7.84 -4.89
N THR A 40 -1.78 -7.55 -3.73
CA THR A 40 -0.88 -6.39 -3.57
C THR A 40 0.26 -6.48 -4.56
N GLN A 41 0.93 -7.63 -4.68
CA GLN A 41 2.02 -7.79 -5.63
C GLN A 41 1.55 -7.62 -7.07
N HIS A 42 0.41 -8.20 -7.44
CA HIS A 42 -0.17 -8.05 -8.77
C HIS A 42 -0.48 -6.57 -9.09
N TYR A 43 -1.08 -5.87 -8.15
CA TYR A 43 -1.41 -4.45 -8.27
C TYR A 43 -0.17 -3.56 -8.37
N LEU A 44 0.85 -3.79 -7.54
CA LEU A 44 2.13 -3.08 -7.59
C LEU A 44 2.88 -3.31 -8.90
N LYS A 45 2.82 -4.52 -9.48
CA LYS A 45 3.44 -4.83 -10.77
C LYS A 45 2.77 -4.12 -11.94
N HIS A 46 1.48 -3.81 -11.83
CA HIS A 46 0.77 -3.06 -12.87
C HIS A 46 1.19 -1.58 -12.91
N PHE A 47 1.57 -1.00 -11.76
CA PHE A 47 1.94 0.40 -11.63
C PHE A 47 3.41 0.57 -11.20
N VAL A 48 4.35 0.20 -12.08
CA VAL A 48 5.79 0.20 -11.77
C VAL A 48 6.30 1.57 -11.31
N GLU A 49 5.97 2.65 -12.01
CA GLU A 49 6.39 4.01 -11.65
C GLU A 49 5.87 4.43 -10.27
N TYR A 50 4.63 4.05 -9.95
CA TYR A 50 4.01 4.36 -8.65
C TYR A 50 4.60 3.51 -7.53
N ARG A 51 4.92 2.24 -7.81
CA ARG A 51 5.63 1.35 -6.89
C ARG A 51 7.00 1.93 -6.54
N GLU A 52 7.79 2.35 -7.51
CA GLU A 52 9.11 2.94 -7.27
C GLU A 52 9.02 4.23 -6.44
N ARG A 53 8.03 5.08 -6.76
CA ARG A 53 7.77 6.28 -5.98
C ARG A 53 7.38 5.93 -4.54
N LEU A 54 6.47 4.98 -4.36
CA LEU A 54 6.04 4.50 -3.05
C LEU A 54 7.21 3.93 -2.22
N ALA A 55 8.11 3.16 -2.84
CA ALA A 55 9.30 2.64 -2.16
C ALA A 55 10.18 3.78 -1.63
N LYS A 56 10.41 4.83 -2.42
CA LYS A 56 11.15 6.03 -1.99
C LYS A 56 10.43 6.76 -0.86
N ASP A 57 9.10 6.90 -0.94
CA ASP A 57 8.31 7.53 0.12
C ASP A 57 8.35 6.73 1.42
N LEU A 58 8.29 5.39 1.37
CA LEU A 58 8.38 4.53 2.55
C LEU A 58 9.77 4.54 3.19
N ILE A 59 10.84 4.63 2.39
CA ILE A 59 12.21 4.82 2.91
C ILE A 59 12.29 6.15 3.67
N LYS A 60 11.82 7.25 3.08
CA LYS A 60 11.79 8.56 3.74
C LYS A 60 10.94 8.51 5.02
N GLN A 61 9.78 7.87 4.96
CA GLN A 61 8.91 7.70 6.12
C GLN A 61 9.63 6.94 7.22
N GLY A 62 10.33 5.84 6.90
CA GLY A 62 11.12 5.07 7.86
C GLY A 62 12.20 5.91 8.56
N PHE A 63 12.93 6.76 7.82
CA PHE A 63 13.90 7.68 8.41
C PHE A 63 13.27 8.72 9.35
N LEU A 64 12.08 9.23 9.00
CA LEU A 64 11.35 10.18 9.84
C LEU A 64 10.78 9.50 11.07
N GLU A 65 10.16 8.32 10.92
CA GLU A 65 9.60 7.52 12.00
C GLU A 65 10.68 7.07 12.99
N ALA A 66 11.90 6.75 12.53
CA ALA A 66 13.02 6.41 13.41
C ALA A 66 13.40 7.55 14.38
N ARG A 67 13.07 8.80 14.03
CA ARG A 67 13.27 9.98 14.89
C ARG A 67 12.10 10.23 15.85
N LEU A 68 10.98 9.52 15.68
CA LEU A 68 9.81 9.66 16.54
C LEU A 68 9.94 8.79 17.80
N PRO A 69 9.40 9.28 18.94
CA PRO A 69 9.28 8.47 20.15
C PRO A 69 8.44 7.22 19.90
N LYS A 70 8.69 6.16 20.68
CA LYS A 70 8.09 4.84 20.49
C LYS A 70 6.55 4.88 20.42
N GLU A 71 5.92 5.62 21.33
CA GLU A 71 4.45 5.76 21.35
C GLU A 71 3.86 6.35 20.06
N MET A 72 4.57 7.29 19.42
CA MET A 72 4.12 7.85 18.15
C MET A 72 4.27 6.86 16.99
N ARG A 73 5.34 6.05 16.99
CA ARG A 73 5.51 4.97 16.02
C ARG A 73 4.42 3.91 16.15
N GLU A 74 4.04 3.57 17.38
CA GLU A 74 2.97 2.61 17.66
C GLU A 74 1.61 3.12 17.18
N LYS A 75 1.32 4.43 17.36
CA LYS A 75 0.10 5.05 16.80
C LYS A 75 0.07 5.02 15.27
N ILE A 76 1.19 5.35 14.62
CA ILE A 76 1.28 5.31 13.14
C ILE A 76 1.06 3.90 12.61
N ALA A 77 1.59 2.88 13.30
CA ALA A 77 1.37 1.48 12.93
C ALA A 77 -0.10 1.06 13.06
N GLN A 78 -0.82 1.59 14.05
CA GLN A 78 -2.26 1.35 14.22
C GLN A 78 -3.11 2.07 13.17
N GLU A 79 -2.72 3.28 12.75
CA GLU A 79 -3.44 4.04 11.72
C GLU A 79 -3.27 3.46 10.31
N LYS A 80 -2.24 2.64 10.08
CA LYS A 80 -1.93 2.07 8.76
C LYS A 80 -1.68 0.56 8.83
N PRO A 81 -2.72 -0.25 9.13
CA PRO A 81 -2.57 -1.68 9.35
C PRO A 81 -2.02 -2.42 8.13
N TYR A 82 -2.38 -1.97 6.92
CA TYR A 82 -1.97 -2.61 5.67
C TYR A 82 -0.56 -2.22 5.18
N LEU A 83 0.04 -1.19 5.80
CA LEU A 83 1.39 -0.73 5.47
C LEU A 83 2.46 -1.80 5.71
N ALA A 84 2.24 -2.66 6.70
CA ALA A 84 3.15 -3.78 6.99
C ALA A 84 3.20 -4.78 5.83
N ILE A 85 2.04 -5.09 5.22
CA ILE A 85 1.93 -6.00 4.08
C ILE A 85 2.63 -5.40 2.87
N ILE A 86 2.41 -4.11 2.60
CA ILE A 86 3.04 -3.40 1.48
C ILE A 86 4.56 -3.39 1.62
N LYS A 87 5.08 -3.11 2.82
CA LYS A 87 6.52 -3.16 3.12
C LYS A 87 7.08 -4.56 2.86
N GLN A 88 6.40 -5.63 3.31
CA GLN A 88 6.83 -7.00 3.04
C GLN A 88 6.86 -7.34 1.55
N VAL A 89 5.86 -6.91 0.78
CA VAL A 89 5.80 -7.19 -0.67
C VAL A 89 6.89 -6.43 -1.43
N LEU A 90 7.18 -5.19 -1.05
CA LEU A 90 8.24 -4.39 -1.66
C LEU A 90 9.64 -4.93 -1.36
N ASP A 91 9.86 -5.42 -0.14
CA ASP A 91 11.14 -5.99 0.29
C ASP A 91 11.46 -7.31 -0.43
N LYS A 92 10.45 -8.16 -0.70
CA LYS A 92 10.60 -9.44 -1.42
C LYS A 92 10.85 -9.31 -2.92
N ASP A 93 10.69 -8.12 -3.48
CA ASP A 93 10.78 -7.87 -4.92
C ASP A 93 12.01 -6.98 -5.24
N THR A 94 12.95 -6.86 -4.29
CA THR A 94 14.28 -6.24 -4.39
C THR A 94 15.36 -7.32 -4.23
#